data_AF-A0A7R8VQ56-F1
#
_entry.id   AF-A0A7R8VQ56-F1
#
_cell.length_a   1.000
_cell.length_b   1.000
_cell.length_c   1.000
_cell.angle_alpha   90.00
_cell.angle_beta   90.00
_cell.angle_gamma   90.00
#
_symmetry.space_group_name_H-M   'P 1'
#
loop_
_entity.id
_entity.type
_entity.pdbx_description
1 polymer ?
#
loop_
_entity_poly.entity_id
_entity_poly.type
_entity_poly.pdbx_seq_one_letter_code
_entity_poly.pdbx_strand_id
1 'polypeptide(L)'
;MKESSCEKFLIDGFPRNQNNMEGWNRQMADNVNLLFVLFFDCSQEVCAQRCLERGAAGSGRSDDNPESLKKRFQTYMNDTMPIIKFYEKRNLVCRVDASKPPDEVKWSDYI
;
A
#
# COMPACT_ATOMS: atom_id res chain seq x y z
N MET A 1 -15.71 2.36 21.81
CA MET A 1 -15.72 2.84 20.41
C MET A 1 -17.11 3.34 20.11
N LYS A 2 -17.29 4.49 19.45
CA LYS A 2 -18.60 4.91 18.95
C LYS A 2 -18.94 4.05 17.74
N GLU A 3 -20.17 3.54 17.66
CA GLU A 3 -20.65 2.87 16.45
C GLU A 3 -20.59 3.84 15.26
N SER A 4 -19.96 3.38 14.18
CA SER A 4 -19.95 4.05 12.90
C SER A 4 -20.90 3.29 11.99
N SER A 5 -21.77 3.98 11.26
CA SER A 5 -22.64 3.38 10.25
C SER A 5 -21.89 3.06 8.95
N CYS A 6 -20.57 3.27 8.90
CA CYS A 6 -19.75 2.95 7.73
C CYS A 6 -19.26 1.50 7.81
N GLU A 7 -19.78 0.66 6.94
CA GLU A 7 -19.42 -0.76 6.82
C GLU A 7 -18.25 -1.01 5.86
N LYS A 8 -17.72 0.05 5.24
CA LYS A 8 -16.56 -0.01 4.34
C LYS A 8 -15.31 0.44 5.06
N PHE A 9 -14.22 -0.29 4.84
CA PHE A 9 -12.93 -0.04 5.47
C PHE A 9 -11.84 0.06 4.40
N LEU A 10 -10.93 1.02 4.58
CA LEU A 10 -9.65 1.06 3.89
C LEU A 10 -8.58 0.58 4.86
N ILE A 11 -7.83 -0.44 4.47
CA ILE A 11 -6.74 -1.00 5.26
C ILE A 11 -5.44 -0.60 4.59
N ASP A 12 -4.61 0.16 5.32
CA ASP A 12 -3.32 0.62 4.85
C ASP A 12 -2.19 0.01 5.70
N GLY A 13 -1.12 -0.41 5.03
CA GLY A 13 0.05 -0.98 5.66
C GLY A 13 -0.14 -2.43 6.14
N PHE A 14 -1.19 -3.14 5.73
CA PHE A 14 -1.38 -4.56 6.02
C PHE A 14 -2.19 -5.24 4.90
N PRO A 15 -1.86 -6.48 4.50
CA PRO A 15 -0.70 -7.30 4.92
C PRO A 15 0.62 -6.85 4.25
N ARG A 16 1.76 -6.99 4.94
CA ARG A 16 3.09 -6.63 4.39
C ARG A 16 3.92 -7.83 3.95
N ASN A 17 3.57 -9.02 4.40
CA ASN A 17 4.27 -10.27 4.08
C ASN A 17 3.30 -11.46 4.13
N GLN A 18 3.79 -12.63 3.73
CA GLN A 18 3.02 -13.86 3.65
C GLN A 18 2.36 -14.24 4.99
N ASN A 19 3.08 -14.14 6.11
CA ASN A 19 2.54 -14.46 7.44
C ASN A 19 1.36 -13.55 7.82
N ASN A 20 1.43 -12.26 7.47
CA ASN A 20 0.33 -11.33 7.65
C ASN A 20 -0.88 -11.74 6.81
N MET A 21 -0.67 -12.10 5.55
CA MET A 21 -1.73 -12.53 4.65
C MET A 21 -2.42 -13.81 5.14
N GLU A 22 -1.67 -14.77 5.65
CA GLU A 22 -2.24 -15.98 6.25
C GLU A 22 -3.03 -15.70 7.51
N GLY A 23 -2.52 -14.80 8.37
CA GLY A 23 -3.25 -14.34 9.55
C GLY A 23 -4.58 -13.67 9.17
N TRP A 24 -4.55 -12.80 8.16
CA TRP A 24 -5.74 -12.18 7.59
C TRP A 24 -6.75 -13.22 7.12
N ASN A 25 -6.32 -14.16 6.28
CA ASN A 25 -7.20 -15.17 5.71
C ASN A 25 -7.85 -16.04 6.80
N ARG A 26 -7.10 -16.41 7.84
CA ARG A 26 -7.65 -17.21 8.95
C ARG A 26 -8.71 -16.48 9.77
N GLN A 27 -8.56 -15.16 9.94
CA GLN A 27 -9.39 -14.39 10.88
C GLN A 27 -10.51 -13.62 10.20
N MET A 28 -10.31 -13.20 8.95
CA MET A 28 -11.17 -12.21 8.30
C MET A 28 -11.86 -12.74 7.04
N ALA A 29 -11.39 -13.83 6.42
CA ALA A 29 -11.91 -14.27 5.12
C ALA A 29 -13.44 -14.49 5.10
N ASP A 30 -14.00 -15.01 6.20
CA ASP A 30 -15.44 -15.25 6.33
C ASP A 30 -16.21 -14.06 6.93
N ASN A 31 -15.48 -13.05 7.44
CA ASN A 31 -16.05 -11.89 8.13
C ASN A 31 -16.13 -10.64 7.23
N VAL A 32 -15.43 -10.63 6.10
CA VAL A 32 -15.37 -9.47 5.21
C VAL A 32 -15.53 -9.88 3.76
N ASN A 33 -16.18 -9.00 3.00
CA ASN A 33 -16.12 -9.04 1.55
C ASN A 33 -14.96 -8.17 1.06
N LEU A 34 -13.86 -8.79 0.60
CA LEU A 34 -12.74 -8.04 0.02
C LEU A 34 -13.13 -7.51 -1.36
N LEU A 35 -13.38 -6.21 -1.44
CA LEU A 35 -13.84 -5.57 -2.68
C LEU A 35 -12.72 -5.46 -3.73
N PHE A 36 -11.56 -4.93 -3.36
CA PHE A 36 -10.38 -4.80 -4.21
C PHE A 36 -9.15 -4.42 -3.39
N VAL A 37 -7.99 -4.46 -4.03
CA VAL A 37 -6.70 -3.96 -3.55
C VAL A 37 -6.33 -2.74 -4.39
N LEU A 38 -6.12 -1.60 -3.74
CA LEU A 38 -5.60 -0.41 -4.39
C LEU A 38 -4.07 -0.48 -4.42
N PHE A 39 -3.48 -0.50 -5.60
CA PHE A 39 -2.03 -0.57 -5.78
C PHE A 39 -1.51 0.70 -6.45
N PHE A 40 -0.86 1.56 -5.66
CA PHE A 40 -0.17 2.75 -6.14
C PHE A 40 1.19 2.36 -6.71
N ASP A 41 1.36 2.52 -8.02
CA ASP A 41 2.56 2.15 -8.76
C ASP A 41 3.36 3.41 -9.11
N CYS A 42 4.59 3.52 -8.59
CA CYS A 42 5.58 4.53 -8.94
C CYS A 42 6.97 3.92 -9.08
N SER A 43 7.86 4.59 -9.81
CA SER A 43 9.26 4.18 -9.85
C SER A 43 9.91 4.33 -8.46
N GLN A 44 10.90 3.48 -8.17
CA GLN A 44 11.63 3.53 -6.90
C GLN A 44 12.19 4.93 -6.62
N GLU A 45 12.64 5.62 -7.67
CA GLU A 45 13.20 6.97 -7.61
C GLU A 45 12.16 7.98 -7.12
N VAL A 46 10.95 7.97 -7.69
CA VAL A 46 9.85 8.86 -7.27
C VAL A 46 9.46 8.56 -5.83
N CYS A 47 9.30 7.29 -5.49
CA CYS A 47 8.88 6.91 -4.14
C CYS A 47 9.97 7.27 -3.09
N ALA A 48 11.27 7.14 -3.44
CA ALA A 48 12.39 7.53 -2.58
C ALA A 48 12.49 9.04 -2.42
N GLN A 49 12.39 9.81 -3.51
CA GLN A 49 12.40 11.27 -3.48
C GLN A 49 11.33 11.82 -2.53
N ARG A 50 10.09 11.34 -2.63
CA ARG A 50 8.98 11.76 -1.75
C ARG A 50 9.24 11.47 -0.28
N CYS A 51 9.86 10.33 0.03
CA CYS A 51 10.20 10.01 1.42
C CYS A 51 11.31 10.94 1.94
N LEU A 52 12.34 11.22 1.15
CA LEU A 52 13.43 12.12 1.54
C LEU A 52 12.92 13.56 1.72
N GLU A 53 12.09 14.07 0.81
CA GLU A 53 11.46 15.39 0.94
C GLU A 53 10.62 15.49 2.21
N ARG A 54 9.84 14.45 2.53
CA ARG A 54 9.07 14.37 3.79
C ARG A 54 9.98 14.33 5.02
N GLY A 55 11.11 13.63 4.97
CA GLY A 55 12.12 13.65 6.03
C GLY A 55 12.70 15.04 6.24
N ALA A 56 13.11 15.69 5.15
CA ALA A 56 13.69 17.03 5.14
C ALA A 56 12.71 18.12 5.61
N ALA A 57 11.41 17.96 5.34
CA ALA A 57 10.34 18.85 5.79
C ALA A 57 10.04 18.75 7.31
N GLY A 58 10.79 17.94 8.06
CA GLY A 58 10.66 17.87 9.52
C GLY A 58 9.53 16.97 10.01
N SER A 59 9.14 15.96 9.23
CA SER A 59 8.07 15.01 9.60
C SER A 59 8.32 14.19 10.89
N GLY A 60 9.53 14.26 11.46
CA GLY A 60 9.92 13.47 12.63
C GLY A 60 10.16 11.98 12.33
N ARG A 61 10.12 11.58 11.06
CA ARG A 61 10.37 10.21 10.62
C ARG A 61 11.87 9.94 10.49
N SER A 62 12.43 9.25 11.47
CA SER A 62 13.85 8.86 11.46
C SER A 62 14.20 7.86 10.34
N ASP A 63 13.20 7.16 9.79
CA ASP A 63 13.37 6.14 8.74
C ASP A 63 13.31 6.69 7.31
N ASP A 64 13.08 7.98 7.13
CA ASP A 64 13.09 8.64 5.81
C ASP A 64 14.52 9.08 5.42
N ASN A 65 15.43 8.09 5.34
CA ASN A 65 16.83 8.25 4.91
C ASN A 65 17.22 7.21 3.84
N PRO A 66 18.27 7.45 3.02
CA PRO A 66 18.63 6.57 1.90
C PRO A 66 18.84 5.10 2.28
N GLU A 67 19.52 4.84 3.39
CA GLU A 67 19.83 3.49 3.87
C GLU A 67 18.57 2.72 4.24
N SER A 68 17.65 3.38 4.94
CA SER A 68 16.37 2.81 5.38
C SER A 68 15.44 2.60 4.19
N LEU A 69 15.40 3.53 3.24
CA LEU A 69 14.59 3.40 2.02
C LEU A 69 15.05 2.25 1.14
N LYS A 70 16.36 2.04 0.99
CA LYS A 70 16.91 0.89 0.26
C LYS A 70 16.43 -0.44 0.85
N LYS A 71 16.48 -0.58 2.19
CA LYS A 71 15.98 -1.77 2.89
C LYS A 71 14.47 -1.93 2.72
N ARG A 72 13.71 -0.86 2.91
CA ARG A 72 12.24 -0.86 2.74
C ARG A 72 11.83 -1.31 1.34
N PHE A 73 12.51 -0.83 0.31
CA PHE A 73 12.23 -1.24 -1.07
C PHE A 73 12.52 -2.72 -1.29
N GLN A 74 13.68 -3.20 -0.83
CA GLN A 74 14.03 -4.62 -0.94
C GLN A 74 13.01 -5.52 -0.24
N THR A 75 12.62 -5.17 0.99
CA THR A 75 11.58 -5.89 1.73
C THR A 75 10.24 -5.85 1.00
N TYR A 76 9.84 -4.70 0.47
CA TYR A 76 8.59 -4.57 -0.29
C TYR A 76 8.57 -5.49 -1.52
N MET A 77 9.66 -5.51 -2.29
CA MET A 77 9.79 -6.35 -3.48
C MET A 77 9.79 -7.85 -3.14
N ASN A 78 10.41 -8.24 -2.04
CA ASN A 78 10.50 -9.65 -1.65
C ASN A 78 9.22 -10.17 -0.98
N ASP A 79 8.62 -9.36 -0.11
CA ASP A 79 7.61 -9.84 0.82
C ASP A 79 6.20 -9.33 0.48
N THR A 80 6.09 -8.10 -0.04
CA THR A 80 4.78 -7.47 -0.34
C THR A 80 4.36 -7.69 -1.79
N MET A 81 5.27 -7.58 -2.76
CA MET A 81 4.92 -7.77 -4.19
C MET A 81 4.34 -9.14 -4.53
N PRO A 82 4.75 -10.27 -3.91
CA PRO A 82 4.07 -11.55 -4.13
C PRO A 82 2.58 -11.53 -3.75
N ILE A 83 2.20 -10.75 -2.73
CA ILE A 83 0.80 -10.57 -2.31
C ILE A 83 0.03 -9.79 -3.38
N ILE A 84 0.61 -8.72 -3.91
CA ILE A 84 -0.01 -7.95 -5.01
C ILE A 84 -0.24 -8.87 -6.22
N LYS A 85 0.77 -9.65 -6.62
CA LYS A 85 0.66 -10.63 -7.71
C LYS A 85 -0.42 -11.70 -7.46
N PHE A 86 -0.62 -12.11 -6.21
CA PHE A 86 -1.68 -13.05 -5.85
C PHE A 86 -3.08 -12.47 -6.09
N TYR A 87 -3.31 -11.21 -5.74
CA TYR A 87 -4.59 -10.53 -5.97
C TYR A 87 -4.77 -10.10 -7.43
N GLU A 88 -3.69 -9.79 -8.14
CA GLU A 88 -3.70 -9.47 -9.57
C GLU A 88 -4.21 -10.65 -10.39
N LYS A 89 -3.74 -11.88 -10.09
CA LYS A 89 -4.25 -13.13 -10.68
C LYS A 89 -5.74 -13.40 -10.44
N ARG A 90 -6.36 -12.68 -9.49
CA ARG A 90 -7.79 -12.78 -9.15
C ARG A 90 -8.61 -11.62 -9.68
N ASN A 91 -8.02 -10.73 -10.48
CA ASN A 91 -8.64 -9.50 -10.95
C ASN A 91 -9.15 -8.59 -9.82
N LEU A 92 -8.48 -8.62 -8.66
CA LEU A 92 -8.83 -7.80 -7.50
C LEU A 92 -7.95 -6.55 -7.35
N VAL A 93 -6.95 -6.35 -8.20
CA VAL A 93 -6.03 -5.20 -8.09
C VAL A 93 -6.51 -4.06 -8.99
N CYS A 94 -6.81 -2.92 -8.38
CA CYS A 94 -6.95 -1.64 -9.06
C CYS A 94 -5.59 -0.92 -9.01
N ARG A 95 -4.90 -0.85 -10.15
CA ARG A 95 -3.58 -0.23 -10.25
C ARG A 95 -3.72 1.25 -10.58
N VAL A 96 -3.10 2.08 -9.74
CA VAL A 96 -3.10 3.54 -9.85
C VAL A 96 -1.70 4.02 -10.20
N ASP A 97 -1.55 4.78 -11.29
CA ASP A 97 -0.32 5.51 -11.57
C ASP A 97 -0.11 6.59 -10.52
N ALA A 98 0.86 6.34 -9.64
CA ALA A 98 1.20 7.20 -8.53
C ALA A 98 2.42 8.09 -8.84
N SER A 99 2.90 8.10 -10.08
CA SER A 99 4.04 8.94 -10.48
C SER A 99 3.70 10.44 -10.47
N LYS A 100 2.43 10.79 -10.70
CA LYS A 100 1.92 12.16 -10.73
C LYS A 100 1.81 12.79 -9.34
N PRO A 101 1.79 14.13 -9.23
CA PRO A 101 1.47 14.83 -7.99
C PRO A 101 0.11 14.42 -7.41
N PRO A 102 -0.09 14.48 -6.07
CA PRO A 102 -1.34 14.04 -5.44
C PRO A 102 -2.60 14.68 -6.03
N ASP A 103 -2.53 15.96 -6.42
CA ASP A 103 -3.67 16.71 -6.98
C ASP A 103 -4.08 16.20 -8.37
N GLU A 104 -3.20 15.49 -9.07
CA GLU A 104 -3.44 14.95 -10.41
C GLU A 104 -3.87 13.47 -10.40
N VAL A 105 -3.76 12.78 -9.26
CA VAL A 105 -4.24 11.40 -9.13
C VAL A 105 -5.76 11.42 -8.89
N LYS A 106 -6.55 11.21 -9.95
CA LYS A 106 -8.02 11.20 -9.87
C LYS A 106 -8.58 9.79 -9.93
N TRP A 107 -9.53 9.49 -9.05
CA TRP A 107 -10.21 8.19 -9.02
C TRP A 107 -10.96 7.88 -10.32
N SER A 108 -11.49 8.91 -10.99
CA SER A 108 -12.20 8.80 -12.27
C SER A 108 -11.36 8.17 -13.39
N ASP A 109 -10.03 8.15 -13.25
CA ASP A 109 -9.13 7.62 -14.28
C ASP A 109 -9.04 6.09 -14.25
N TYR A 110 -9.64 5.44 -13.24
CA TYR A 110 -9.49 4.00 -12.94
C TYR A 110 -10.81 3.24 -12.84
N ILE A 111 -11.94 3.87 -13.21
CA ILE A 111 -13.29 3.30 -13.20
C ILE A 111 -13.99 3.42 -14.55
#